data_AF-A0A3A8ZIQ6-F1
#
_entry.id   AF-A0A3A8ZIQ6-F1
#
_cell.length_a   1.000
_cell.length_b   1.000
_cell.length_c   1.000
_cell.angle_alpha   90.00
_cell.angle_beta   90.00
_cell.angle_gamma   90.00
#
_symmetry.space_group_name_H-M   'P 1'
#
loop_
_entity.id
_entity.type
_entity.pdbx_description
1 polymer ?
#
loop_
_entity_poly.entity_id
_entity_poly.type
_entity_poly.pdbx_seq_one_letter_code
_entity_poly.pdbx_strand_id
1 'polypeptide(L)' 'MGHTENYYACTNEILSGLGEMYVCDERFQKNIDRACGAGTADFARQAIAVYCGKENV' A
#
# COMPACT_ATOMS: atom_id res chain seq x y z
N MET A 1 -10.20 26.67 -11.38
CA MET A 1 -8.78 26.43 -11.07
C MET A 1 -8.74 25.46 -9.90
N GLY A 2 -8.24 24.23 -10.15
CA GLY A 2 -7.84 23.24 -9.13
C GLY A 2 -8.94 22.48 -8.38
N HIS A 3 -9.25 21.26 -8.82
CA HIS A 3 -10.02 20.28 -8.05
C HIS A 3 -9.14 19.62 -6.97
N THR A 4 -9.21 20.08 -5.73
CA THR A 4 -8.55 19.45 -4.58
C THR A 4 -9.52 19.22 -3.42
N GLU A 5 -10.79 18.93 -3.70
CA GLU A 5 -11.85 18.86 -2.69
C GLU A 5 -12.09 17.44 -2.12
N ASN A 6 -11.26 16.45 -2.48
CA ASN A 6 -11.34 15.08 -1.92
C ASN A 6 -9.96 14.45 -1.66
N TYR A 7 -8.94 15.24 -1.34
CA TYR A 7 -7.75 14.66 -0.72
C TYR A 7 -8.10 14.38 0.75
N TYR A 8 -8.65 13.20 1.03
CA TYR A 8 -8.57 12.67 2.39
C TYR A 8 -7.11 12.76 2.80
N ALA A 9 -6.82 13.37 3.94
CA ALA A 9 -5.50 13.31 4.53
C ALA A 9 -5.15 11.82 4.61
N CYS A 10 -4.30 11.36 3.70
CA CYS A 10 -3.95 9.96 3.60
C CYS A 10 -3.04 9.71 4.80
N THR A 11 -3.64 9.39 5.94
CA THR A 11 -2.91 9.13 7.16
C THR A 11 -2.09 7.87 6.94
N ASN A 12 -0.97 7.77 7.65
CA ASN A 12 -0.13 6.58 7.65
C ASN A 12 -0.94 5.31 7.96
N GLU A 13 -2.06 5.42 8.68
CA GLU A 13 -2.97 4.30 8.94
C GLU A 13 -3.72 3.84 7.69
N ILE A 14 -4.25 4.77 6.88
CA ILE A 14 -4.94 4.45 5.62
C ILE A 14 -3.94 3.84 4.63
N LEU A 15 -2.75 4.42 4.52
CA LEU A 15 -1.70 3.92 3.63
C LEU A 15 -1.25 2.52 4.05
N SER A 16 -1.02 2.30 5.35
CA SER A 16 -0.71 0.98 5.90
C SER A 16 -1.82 -0.05 5.64
N GLY A 17 -3.09 0.33 5.78
CA GLY A 17 -4.21 -0.55 5.47
C GLY A 17 -4.29 -0.92 3.98
N LEU A 18 -3.98 0.02 3.10
CA LEU A 18 -3.87 -0.23 1.65
C LEU A 18 -2.73 -1.21 1.33
N GLY A 19 -1.58 -1.05 1.98
CA GLY A 19 -0.44 -1.97 1.86
C GLY A 19 -0.80 -3.40 2.28
N GLU A 20 -1.53 -3.57 3.39
CA GLU A 20 -2.04 -4.90 3.80
C GLU A 20 -3.03 -5.47 2.76
N MET A 21 -3.89 -4.62 2.19
CA MET A 21 -4.85 -5.05 1.16
C MET A 21 -4.17 -5.59 -0.10
N TYR A 22 -2.98 -5.10 -0.44
CA TYR A 22 -2.20 -5.56 -1.59
C TYR A 22 -1.76 -7.03 -1.46
N VAL A 23 -1.59 -7.54 -0.24
CA VAL A 23 -1.24 -8.95 0.02
C VAL A 23 -2.43 -9.80 0.48
N CYS A 24 -3.42 -9.19 1.14
CA CYS A 24 -4.60 -9.91 1.63
C CYS A 24 -5.49 -10.44 0.51
N ASP A 25 -5.56 -9.74 -0.63
CA ASP A 25 -6.35 -10.17 -1.78
C ASP A 25 -5.43 -10.61 -2.92
N GLU A 26 -5.50 -11.89 -3.28
CA GLU A 26 -4.71 -12.49 -4.35
C GLU A 26 -4.86 -11.78 -5.69
N ARG A 27 -5.98 -11.10 -5.97
CA ARG A 27 -6.18 -10.35 -7.22
C ARG A 27 -5.29 -9.12 -7.25
N PHE A 28 -5.20 -8.40 -6.14
CA PHE A 28 -4.32 -7.24 -6.02
C PHE A 28 -2.86 -7.67 -6.02
N GLN A 29 -2.55 -8.72 -5.25
CA GLN A 29 -1.22 -9.31 -5.23
C GLN A 29 -0.76 -9.73 -6.63
N LYS A 30 -1.57 -10.51 -7.35
CA LYS A 30 -1.24 -10.97 -8.71
C LYS A 30 -1.15 -9.82 -9.72
N ASN A 31 -1.94 -8.77 -9.57
CA ASN A 31 -1.85 -7.61 -10.46
C ASN A 31 -0.56 -6.82 -10.23
N ILE A 32 -0.20 -6.57 -8.98
CA ILE A 32 1.04 -5.86 -8.62
C ILE A 32 2.26 -6.72 -9.00
N ASP A 33 2.21 -8.01 -8.70
CA ASP A 33 3.28 -8.95 -9.04
C ASP A 33 3.40 -9.14 -10.56
N ARG A 34 2.32 -9.02 -11.32
CA ARG A 34 2.37 -9.03 -12.79
C ARG A 34 2.97 -7.73 -13.34
N ALA A 35 2.75 -6.59 -12.69
CA ALA A 35 3.24 -5.29 -13.13
C ALA A 35 4.74 -5.09 -12.82
N CYS A 36 5.21 -5.58 -11.66
CA CYS A 36 6.57 -5.33 -11.17
C CYS A 36 7.41 -6.59 -10.91
N GLY A 37 6.85 -7.79 -11.05
CA GLY A 37 7.50 -9.07 -10.76
C GLY A 37 7.00 -9.73 -9.47
N ALA A 38 7.16 -11.04 -9.37
CA ALA A 38 6.67 -11.83 -8.24
C ALA A 38 7.24 -11.33 -6.90
N GLY A 39 6.39 -11.17 -5.89
CA GLY A 39 6.77 -10.68 -4.55
C GLY A 39 6.83 -9.17 -4.40
N THR A 40 6.48 -8.40 -5.44
CA THR A 40 6.46 -6.93 -5.36
C THR A 40 5.35 -6.44 -4.42
N ALA A 41 4.20 -7.10 -4.40
CA ALA A 41 3.11 -6.72 -3.50
C ALA A 41 3.52 -6.80 -2.03
N ASP A 42 4.26 -7.84 -1.67
CA ASP A 42 4.78 -8.03 -0.31
C ASP A 42 5.89 -7.04 0.03
N PHE A 43 6.79 -6.78 -0.92
CA PHE A 43 7.82 -5.73 -0.75
C PHE A 43 7.20 -4.35 -0.56
N ALA A 44 6.17 -4.00 -1.34
CA ALA A 44 5.46 -2.73 -1.24
C ALA A 44 4.77 -2.58 0.12
N ARG A 45 4.12 -3.63 0.62
CA ARG A 45 3.55 -3.67 1.97
C ARG A 45 4.60 -3.38 3.03
N GLN A 46 5.75 -4.06 2.99
CA GLN A 46 6.84 -3.85 3.94
C GLN A 46 7.37 -2.41 3.88
N ALA A 47 7.61 -1.88 2.69
CA ALA A 47 8.05 -0.51 2.49
C ALA A 47 7.05 0.52 3.04
N ILE A 48 5.75 0.29 2.82
CA ILE A 48 4.67 1.12 3.36
C ILE A 48 4.64 1.06 4.89
N ALA A 49 4.79 -0.12 5.49
CA ALA A 49 4.82 -0.28 6.94
C ALA A 49 5.96 0.51 7.59
N VAL A 50 7.17 0.42 7.00
CA VAL A 50 8.35 1.19 7.43
C VAL A 50 8.11 2.70 7.27
N TYR A 51 7.61 3.14 6.12
CA TYR A 51 7.30 4.55 5.86
C TYR A 51 6.27 5.12 6.86
N CYS A 52 5.29 4.30 7.23
CA CYS A 52 4.26 4.70 8.19
C CYS A 52 4.74 4.72 9.65
N GLY A 53 5.97 4.27 9.93
CA GLY A 53 6.49 4.13 11.28
C GLY A 53 5.80 3.02 12.08
N LYS A 54 5.09 2.10 11.40
CA LYS A 54 4.51 0.90 12.01
C LYS A 54 5.54 -0.22 11.94
N GLU A 55 6.67 0.00 12.61
CA GLU A 55 7.60 -1.08 12.94
C GLU A 55 6.91 -1.94 14.01
N ASN A 56 6.50 -3.15 13.66
CA ASN A 56 6.15 -4.15 14.67
C ASN A 56 7.48 -4.78 15.11
N VAL A 57 8.05 -4.24 16.18
CA VAL A 57 9.15 -4.88 16.90
C VAL A 57 8.64 -6.10 17.66
#